data_AF-A0A8S2HAF1-F1
#
_entry.id   AF-A0A8S2HAF1-F1
#
_cell.length_a   1.000
_cell.length_b   1.000
_cell.length_c   1.000
_cell.angle_alpha   90.00
_cell.angle_beta   90.00
_cell.angle_gamma   90.00
#
_symmetry.space_group_name_H-M   'P 1'
#
loop_
_entity.id
_entity.type
_entity.pdbx_description
1 polymer ?
#
loop_
_entity_poly.entity_id
_entity_poly.type
_entity_poly.pdbx_seq_one_letter_code
_entity_poly.pdbx_strand_id
1 'polypeptide(L)'
;MLDAIFRIDEVRFDDEKEVWVIKLTMCSENENELRDEFDYYRQQMGEHIDLVSLGDLMYRMGEYDMYIFMNDLTISIVLGVNPQLFFNRDLEEDPNSSASYTGLGNVAGERGEMDVALEYHSKALEMDLNRLSPHHPDIATNYMNLGIVYGDKGLYDKALEYYEKALKINLETDGEEHADVAHVYHNMGGAYAEKKEYEMALQYYEKCLCIREKVLPKHHPDTASTHNNMGITYNHRNDHQSALASKGKAHAIWRVFMYCVIVWR
;
A
#
# COMPACT_ATOMS: atom_id res chain seq x y z
N MET A 1 12.23 -18.70 -19.32
CA MET A 1 10.85 -19.05 -19.73
C MET A 1 10.10 -17.73 -19.68
N LEU A 2 9.43 -17.32 -20.77
CA LEU A 2 9.00 -15.94 -21.00
C LEU A 2 8.11 -15.39 -19.87
N ASP A 3 8.59 -14.39 -19.13
CA ASP A 3 7.78 -13.56 -18.24
C ASP A 3 6.89 -12.69 -19.14
N ALA A 4 5.61 -13.00 -19.25
CA ALA A 4 4.67 -12.31 -20.11
C ALA A 4 3.69 -11.50 -19.27
N ILE A 5 3.56 -10.20 -19.55
CA ILE A 5 2.55 -9.31 -18.96
C ILE A 5 1.24 -9.42 -19.75
N PHE A 6 0.08 -9.21 -19.13
CA PHE A 6 -1.19 -9.04 -19.85
C PHE A 6 -1.74 -7.63 -19.71
N ARG A 7 -2.12 -7.04 -20.85
CA ARG A 7 -2.92 -5.83 -20.96
C ARG A 7 -4.42 -6.15 -20.93
N ILE A 8 -5.20 -5.45 -20.11
CA ILE A 8 -6.67 -5.53 -20.12
C ILE A 8 -7.22 -4.69 -21.29
N ASP A 9 -7.93 -5.34 -22.22
CA ASP A 9 -8.57 -4.70 -23.37
C ASP A 9 -10.03 -4.29 -23.09
N GLU A 10 -10.75 -5.09 -22.31
CA GLU A 10 -12.19 -4.92 -22.07
C GLU A 10 -12.55 -5.50 -20.70
N VAL A 11 -13.33 -4.78 -19.91
CA VAL A 11 -13.96 -5.27 -18.68
C VAL A 11 -15.46 -5.11 -18.86
N ARG A 12 -16.20 -6.22 -18.76
CA ARG A 12 -17.66 -6.20 -18.82
C ARG A 12 -18.26 -7.16 -17.81
N PHE A 13 -19.45 -6.85 -17.33
CA PHE A 13 -20.20 -7.75 -16.48
C PHE A 13 -21.00 -8.73 -17.35
N ASP A 14 -20.86 -10.04 -17.11
CA ASP A 14 -21.62 -11.10 -17.78
C ASP A 14 -22.84 -11.42 -16.92
N ASP A 15 -23.98 -10.80 -17.27
CA ASP A 15 -25.26 -10.92 -16.55
C ASP A 15 -25.76 -12.38 -16.45
N GLU A 16 -25.36 -13.27 -17.36
CA GLU A 16 -25.79 -14.68 -17.34
C GLU A 16 -25.00 -15.51 -16.33
N LYS A 17 -23.77 -15.11 -16.03
CA LYS A 17 -22.86 -15.84 -15.13
C LYS A 17 -22.60 -15.11 -13.81
N GLU A 18 -23.14 -13.90 -13.66
CA GLU A 18 -22.93 -13.01 -12.52
C GLU A 18 -21.45 -12.78 -12.20
N VAL A 19 -20.59 -12.75 -13.23
CA VAL A 19 -19.14 -12.53 -13.07
C VAL A 19 -18.67 -11.42 -14.00
N TRP A 20 -17.63 -10.71 -13.56
CA TRP A 20 -16.89 -9.79 -14.42
C TRP A 20 -15.99 -10.56 -15.38
N VAL A 21 -16.17 -10.35 -16.68
CA VAL A 21 -15.36 -10.89 -17.75
C VAL A 21 -14.34 -9.84 -18.18
N ILE A 22 -13.07 -10.20 -18.05
CA ILE A 22 -11.93 -9.36 -18.40
C ILE A 22 -11.23 -9.98 -19.61
N LYS A 23 -11.09 -9.19 -20.69
CA LYS A 23 -10.34 -9.58 -21.89
C LYS A 23 -8.90 -9.13 -21.75
N LEU A 24 -7.97 -10.06 -21.95
CA LEU A 24 -6.53 -9.86 -21.79
C LEU A 24 -5.78 -10.02 -23.12
N THR A 25 -4.79 -9.17 -23.38
CA THR A 25 -3.82 -9.25 -24.48
C THR A 25 -2.41 -9.40 -23.93
N MET A 26 -1.62 -10.32 -24.47
CA MET A 26 -0.26 -10.59 -23.99
C MET A 26 0.74 -9.52 -24.48
N CYS A 27 1.40 -8.84 -23.53
CA CYS A 27 2.50 -7.90 -23.74
C CYS A 27 3.86 -8.62 -23.58
N SER A 28 4.82 -8.23 -24.41
CA SER A 28 6.20 -8.75 -24.36
C SER A 28 7.14 -7.75 -23.71
N GLU A 29 8.21 -8.21 -23.04
CA GLU A 29 9.31 -7.38 -22.49
C GLU A 29 9.93 -6.38 -23.49
N ASN A 30 9.65 -6.51 -24.80
CA ASN A 30 10.13 -5.62 -25.85
C ASN A 30 9.30 -4.32 -26.01
N GLU A 31 8.25 -4.10 -25.23
CA GLU A 31 7.58 -2.81 -25.16
C GLU A 31 8.45 -1.82 -24.36
N ASN A 32 9.25 -1.01 -25.07
CA ASN A 32 10.23 -0.07 -24.49
C ASN A 32 9.68 0.87 -23.41
N GLU A 33 8.37 1.15 -23.40
CA GLU A 33 7.73 2.06 -22.44
C GLU A 33 7.55 1.46 -21.03
N LEU A 34 7.66 0.14 -20.86
CA LEU A 34 7.41 -0.57 -19.60
C LEU A 34 8.66 -1.25 -19.03
N ARG A 35 9.80 -1.16 -19.73
CA ARG A 35 11.02 -1.89 -19.40
C ARG A 35 11.60 -1.52 -18.03
N ASP A 36 11.55 -0.25 -17.68
CA ASP A 36 12.06 0.25 -16.41
C ASP A 36 11.19 -0.25 -15.24
N GLU A 37 9.88 -0.35 -15.43
CA GLU A 37 8.93 -0.96 -14.50
C GLU A 37 9.23 -2.46 -14.30
N PHE A 38 9.44 -3.19 -15.40
CA PHE A 38 9.83 -4.61 -15.35
C PHE A 38 11.12 -4.82 -14.56
N ASP A 39 12.17 -4.05 -14.86
CA ASP A 39 13.47 -4.19 -14.22
C ASP A 39 13.41 -3.80 -12.74
N TYR A 40 12.64 -2.76 -12.40
CA TYR A 40 12.38 -2.38 -11.01
C TYR A 40 11.68 -3.50 -10.23
N TYR A 41 10.57 -4.02 -10.73
CA TYR A 41 9.83 -5.07 -10.04
C TYR A 41 10.62 -6.39 -9.98
N ARG A 42 11.40 -6.73 -11.01
CA ARG A 42 12.31 -7.88 -10.98
C ARG A 42 13.42 -7.71 -9.94
N GLN A 43 13.98 -6.51 -9.76
CA GLN A 43 14.95 -6.24 -8.69
C GLN A 43 14.34 -6.37 -7.30
N GLN A 44 13.11 -5.90 -7.11
CA GLN A 44 12.42 -6.02 -5.83
C GLN A 44 12.03 -7.47 -5.52
N MET A 45 11.68 -8.28 -6.54
CA MET A 45 11.20 -9.66 -6.37
C MET A 45 12.31 -10.74 -6.47
N GLY A 46 13.51 -10.43 -6.95
CA GLY A 46 14.58 -11.42 -7.18
C GLY A 46 14.36 -12.33 -8.40
N GLU A 47 15.23 -13.34 -8.60
CA GLU A 47 15.12 -14.30 -9.74
C GLU A 47 13.95 -15.29 -9.61
N HIS A 48 13.33 -15.39 -8.44
CA HIS A 48 12.21 -16.27 -8.16
C HIS A 48 11.04 -15.44 -7.63
N ILE A 49 9.99 -15.32 -8.45
CA ILE A 49 8.72 -14.74 -8.02
C ILE A 49 8.05 -15.75 -7.10
N ASP A 50 8.13 -15.52 -5.78
CA ASP A 50 7.25 -16.19 -4.82
C ASP A 50 6.01 -15.32 -4.56
N LEU A 51 4.93 -15.96 -4.10
CA LEU A 51 3.65 -15.28 -3.90
C LEU A 51 3.73 -14.20 -2.81
N VAL A 52 4.69 -14.31 -1.87
CA VAL A 52 4.97 -13.28 -0.85
C VAL A 52 5.49 -12.00 -1.50
N SER A 53 6.41 -12.12 -2.45
CA SER A 53 6.91 -11.00 -3.26
C SER A 53 5.83 -10.38 -4.15
N LEU A 54 4.87 -11.19 -4.63
CA LEU A 54 3.68 -10.72 -5.35
C LEU A 54 2.69 -10.00 -4.41
N GLY A 55 2.51 -10.50 -3.19
CA GLY A 55 1.73 -9.87 -2.14
C GLY A 55 2.30 -8.52 -1.72
N ASP A 56 3.63 -8.38 -1.63
CA ASP A 56 4.32 -7.11 -1.34
C ASP A 56 4.22 -6.13 -2.53
N LEU A 57 4.29 -6.64 -3.76
CA LEU A 57 3.97 -5.85 -4.94
C LEU A 57 2.55 -5.30 -4.83
N MET A 58 1.57 -6.15 -4.48
CA MET A 58 0.14 -5.80 -4.33
C MET A 58 -0.14 -4.84 -3.19
N TYR A 59 0.57 -5.00 -2.07
CA TYR A 59 0.63 -4.06 -0.96
C TYR A 59 1.05 -2.66 -1.42
N ARG A 60 2.12 -2.56 -2.22
CA ARG A 60 2.61 -1.30 -2.83
C ARG A 60 1.75 -0.81 -4.00
N MET A 61 0.77 -1.58 -4.46
CA MET A 61 -0.14 -1.20 -5.55
C MET A 61 -1.41 -0.47 -5.08
N GLY A 62 -1.63 -0.31 -3.77
CA GLY A 62 -2.56 0.68 -3.20
C GLY A 62 -4.06 0.47 -3.49
N GLU A 63 -4.49 -0.67 -4.04
CA GLU A 63 -5.88 -1.09 -3.98
C GLU A 63 -6.07 -1.93 -2.71
N TYR A 64 -6.52 -1.29 -1.64
CA TYR A 64 -6.77 -1.92 -0.33
C TYR A 64 -7.57 -3.23 -0.48
N ASP A 65 -8.56 -3.30 -1.38
CA ASP A 65 -9.38 -4.51 -1.56
C ASP A 65 -8.62 -5.70 -2.18
N MET A 66 -7.63 -5.44 -3.04
CA MET A 66 -6.89 -6.48 -3.78
C MET A 66 -5.65 -6.96 -3.02
N TYR A 67 -5.05 -6.12 -2.17
CA TYR A 67 -4.04 -6.52 -1.18
C TYR A 67 -4.59 -7.56 -0.21
N ILE A 68 -5.79 -7.33 0.34
CA ILE A 68 -6.45 -8.22 1.30
C ILE A 68 -6.73 -9.57 0.64
N PHE A 69 -7.38 -9.53 -0.53
CA PHE A 69 -7.66 -10.73 -1.29
C PHE A 69 -6.38 -11.52 -1.59
N MET A 70 -5.28 -10.85 -1.94
CA MET A 70 -4.06 -11.51 -2.37
C MET A 70 -3.11 -11.88 -1.25
N ASN A 71 -3.15 -11.24 -0.06
CA ASN A 71 -2.42 -11.70 1.12
C ASN A 71 -3.16 -12.89 1.76
N ASP A 72 -4.50 -12.82 1.90
CA ASP A 72 -5.35 -13.97 2.23
C ASP A 72 -5.11 -15.11 1.24
N LEU A 73 -5.07 -14.82 -0.07
CA LEU A 73 -4.84 -15.81 -1.12
C LEU A 73 -3.38 -16.28 -1.14
N THR A 74 -2.38 -15.43 -0.87
CA THR A 74 -0.97 -15.80 -0.85
C THR A 74 -0.67 -16.72 0.33
N ILE A 75 -1.11 -16.37 1.53
CA ILE A 75 -0.97 -17.22 2.71
C ILE A 75 -1.84 -18.49 2.55
N SER A 76 -3.05 -18.38 1.99
CA SER A 76 -3.89 -19.56 1.69
C SER A 76 -3.33 -20.45 0.58
N ILE A 77 -2.61 -19.93 -0.42
CA ILE A 77 -2.01 -20.70 -1.51
C ILE A 77 -0.63 -21.27 -1.10
N VAL A 78 0.23 -20.46 -0.47
CA VAL A 78 1.59 -20.85 -0.06
C VAL A 78 1.56 -21.84 1.09
N LEU A 79 0.67 -21.62 2.07
CA LEU A 79 0.62 -22.44 3.28
C LEU A 79 -0.61 -23.36 3.32
N GLY A 80 -1.62 -23.12 2.48
CA GLY A 80 -2.89 -23.85 2.57
C GLY A 80 -3.74 -23.41 3.77
N VAL A 81 -3.45 -22.26 4.39
CA VAL A 81 -4.01 -21.86 5.70
C VAL A 81 -4.49 -20.41 5.69
N ASN A 82 -5.58 -20.15 6.40
CA ASN A 82 -6.10 -18.80 6.68
C ASN A 82 -5.04 -17.95 7.45
N PRO A 83 -4.76 -16.68 7.07
CA PRO A 83 -3.72 -15.86 7.71
C PRO A 83 -3.86 -15.70 9.22
N GLN A 84 -5.09 -15.51 9.69
CA GLN A 84 -5.36 -15.45 11.12
C GLN A 84 -4.92 -16.74 11.82
N LEU A 85 -5.16 -17.89 11.19
CA LEU A 85 -4.77 -19.19 11.72
C LEU A 85 -3.25 -19.39 11.67
N PHE A 86 -2.57 -18.85 10.65
CA PHE A 86 -1.11 -18.87 10.56
C PHE A 86 -0.47 -18.10 11.72
N PHE A 87 -0.82 -16.82 11.91
CA PHE A 87 -0.25 -16.01 12.98
C PHE A 87 -0.62 -16.53 14.38
N ASN A 88 -1.82 -17.09 14.55
CA ASN A 88 -2.20 -17.74 15.81
C ASN A 88 -1.32 -18.96 16.13
N ARG A 89 -0.96 -19.78 15.13
CA ARG A 89 -0.03 -20.90 15.33
C ARG A 89 1.38 -20.43 15.65
N ASP A 90 1.86 -19.39 14.97
CA ASP A 90 3.17 -18.80 15.30
C ASP A 90 3.19 -18.32 16.76
N LEU A 91 2.11 -17.69 17.24
CA LEU A 91 1.99 -17.27 18.64
C LEU A 91 1.85 -18.42 19.65
N GLU A 92 1.43 -19.62 19.23
CA GLU A 92 1.49 -20.82 20.08
C GLU A 92 2.94 -21.28 20.30
N GLU A 93 3.81 -21.10 19.30
CA GLU A 93 5.22 -21.47 19.35
C GLU A 93 6.10 -20.36 19.96
N ASP A 94 5.91 -19.11 19.53
CA ASP A 94 6.52 -17.90 20.08
C ASP A 94 5.46 -16.85 20.46
N PRO A 95 4.98 -16.87 21.71
CA PRO A 95 4.03 -15.88 22.21
C PRO A 95 4.54 -14.42 22.18
N ASN A 96 5.85 -14.23 21.95
CA ASN A 96 6.52 -12.94 21.87
C ASN A 96 6.94 -12.57 20.44
N SER A 97 6.30 -13.12 19.41
CA SER A 97 6.46 -12.69 18.01
C SER A 97 5.71 -11.38 17.75
N SER A 98 6.43 -10.25 17.67
CA SER A 98 5.83 -8.95 17.36
C SER A 98 5.28 -8.92 15.92
N ALA A 99 6.00 -9.52 14.98
CA ALA A 99 5.58 -9.67 13.59
C ALA A 99 4.21 -10.36 13.47
N SER A 100 3.95 -11.41 14.26
CA SER A 100 2.65 -12.10 14.24
C SER A 100 1.52 -11.27 14.83
N TYR A 101 1.80 -10.47 15.86
CA TYR A 101 0.82 -9.49 16.33
C TYR A 101 0.56 -8.39 15.30
N THR A 102 1.59 -7.89 14.62
CA THR A 102 1.40 -6.94 13.51
C THR A 102 0.54 -7.55 12.40
N GLY A 103 0.80 -8.82 12.04
CA GLY A 103 0.00 -9.56 11.06
C GLY A 103 -1.46 -9.72 11.46
N LEU A 104 -1.74 -10.12 12.71
CA LEU A 104 -3.11 -10.20 13.24
C LEU A 104 -3.80 -8.84 13.29
N GLY A 105 -3.06 -7.77 13.61
CA GLY A 105 -3.57 -6.40 13.59
C GLY A 105 -4.02 -5.97 12.21
N ASN A 106 -3.23 -6.29 11.17
CA ASN A 106 -3.60 -6.04 9.78
C ASN A 106 -4.90 -6.79 9.43
N VAL A 107 -4.95 -8.11 9.68
CA VAL A 107 -6.14 -8.94 9.40
C VAL A 107 -7.38 -8.40 10.12
N ALA A 108 -7.25 -7.94 11.37
CA ALA A 108 -8.35 -7.33 12.11
C ALA A 108 -8.79 -5.99 11.50
N GLY A 109 -7.85 -5.14 11.07
CA GLY A 109 -8.13 -3.87 10.41
C GLY A 109 -8.93 -4.06 9.13
N GLU A 110 -8.57 -5.06 8.33
CA GLU A 110 -9.25 -5.44 7.08
C GLU A 110 -10.70 -5.87 7.29
N ARG A 111 -10.97 -6.57 8.40
CA ARG A 111 -12.35 -6.95 8.78
C ARG A 111 -13.16 -5.79 9.37
N GLY A 112 -12.55 -4.60 9.48
CA GLY A 112 -13.14 -3.45 10.16
C GLY A 112 -13.19 -3.61 11.68
N GLU A 113 -12.49 -4.60 12.24
CA GLU A 113 -12.39 -4.86 13.69
C GLU A 113 -11.35 -3.90 14.31
N MET A 114 -11.59 -2.59 14.19
CA MET A 114 -10.61 -1.54 14.49
C MET A 114 -10.08 -1.60 15.93
N ASP A 115 -10.91 -1.94 16.91
CA ASP A 115 -10.48 -2.05 18.31
C ASP A 115 -9.53 -3.24 18.53
N VAL A 116 -9.77 -4.35 17.83
CA VAL A 116 -8.91 -5.54 17.86
C VAL A 116 -7.58 -5.24 17.15
N ALA A 117 -7.63 -4.54 16.01
CA ALA A 117 -6.44 -4.09 15.30
C ALA A 117 -5.55 -3.20 16.18
N LEU A 118 -6.14 -2.24 16.91
CA LEU A 118 -5.42 -1.39 17.86
C LEU A 118 -4.76 -2.19 18.98
N GLU A 119 -5.45 -3.20 19.53
CA GLU A 119 -4.89 -4.06 20.59
C GLU A 119 -3.65 -4.80 20.08
N TYR A 120 -3.76 -5.44 18.91
CA TYR A 120 -2.64 -6.18 18.32
C TYR A 120 -1.46 -5.30 17.95
N HIS A 121 -1.68 -4.18 17.25
CA HIS A 121 -0.59 -3.26 16.91
C HIS A 121 0.05 -2.60 18.15
N SER A 122 -0.73 -2.29 19.18
CA SER A 122 -0.18 -1.73 20.43
C SER A 122 0.70 -2.75 21.15
N LYS A 123 0.29 -4.02 21.14
CA LYS A 123 1.07 -5.11 21.72
C LYS A 123 2.37 -5.36 20.95
N ALA A 124 2.30 -5.42 19.61
CA ALA A 124 3.48 -5.54 18.76
C ALA A 124 4.47 -4.38 19.02
N LEU A 125 3.98 -3.15 19.05
CA LEU A 125 4.77 -1.96 19.34
C LEU A 125 5.44 -2.01 20.71
N GLU A 126 4.73 -2.41 21.76
CA GLU A 126 5.30 -2.54 23.11
C GLU A 126 6.47 -3.55 23.12
N MET A 127 6.31 -4.66 22.41
CA MET A 127 7.33 -5.69 22.30
C MET A 127 8.56 -5.19 21.54
N ASP A 128 8.37 -4.48 20.43
CA ASP A 128 9.45 -3.90 19.63
C ASP A 128 10.19 -2.81 20.41
N LEU A 129 9.49 -1.93 21.11
CA LEU A 129 10.11 -0.89 21.95
C LEU A 129 10.97 -1.47 23.08
N ASN A 130 10.61 -2.65 23.59
CA ASN A 130 11.35 -3.34 24.65
C ASN A 130 12.56 -4.14 24.14
N ARG A 131 12.56 -4.56 22.86
CA ARG A 131 13.55 -5.51 22.32
C ARG A 131 14.49 -4.90 21.28
N LEU A 132 14.02 -3.92 20.52
CA LEU A 132 14.71 -3.36 19.37
C LEU A 132 15.34 -2.01 19.71
N SER A 133 16.27 -1.57 18.88
CA SER A 133 16.80 -0.20 19.00
C SER A 133 15.68 0.83 18.75
N PRO A 134 15.70 2.01 19.39
CA PRO A 134 14.65 3.03 19.23
C PRO A 134 14.36 3.50 17.79
N HIS A 135 15.30 3.26 16.87
CA HIS A 135 15.19 3.61 15.44
C HIS A 135 15.00 2.37 14.57
N HIS A 136 14.44 1.27 15.09
CA HIS A 136 14.22 0.08 14.29
C HIS A 136 13.03 0.27 13.33
N PRO A 137 13.12 -0.13 12.04
CA PRO A 137 12.03 0.02 11.07
C PRO A 137 10.70 -0.58 11.52
N ASP A 138 10.71 -1.75 12.17
CA ASP A 138 9.49 -2.39 12.71
C ASP A 138 8.69 -1.49 13.68
N ILE A 139 9.38 -0.64 14.46
CA ILE A 139 8.73 0.34 15.34
C ILE A 139 8.00 1.39 14.50
N ALA A 140 8.62 1.87 13.41
CA ALA A 140 8.00 2.80 12.50
C ALA A 140 6.78 2.19 11.79
N THR A 141 6.87 0.93 11.36
CA THR A 141 5.76 0.18 10.78
C THR A 141 4.59 0.08 11.75
N ASN A 142 4.83 -0.28 13.01
CA ASN A 142 3.76 -0.36 14.01
C ASN A 142 3.16 1.01 14.35
N TYR A 143 3.95 2.09 14.35
CA TYR A 143 3.40 3.45 14.44
C TYR A 143 2.56 3.82 13.23
N MET A 144 2.99 3.49 12.01
CA MET A 144 2.20 3.70 10.79
C MET A 144 0.84 2.98 10.88
N ASN A 145 0.83 1.71 11.24
CA ASN A 145 -0.40 0.91 11.33
C ASN A 145 -1.36 1.46 12.39
N LEU A 146 -0.86 1.86 13.57
CA LEU A 146 -1.69 2.55 14.56
C LEU A 146 -2.26 3.85 14.01
N GLY A 147 -1.46 4.64 13.29
CA GLY A 147 -1.90 5.86 12.64
C GLY A 147 -3.05 5.62 11.66
N ILE A 148 -2.94 4.59 10.81
CA ILE A 148 -3.97 4.19 9.85
C ILE A 148 -5.27 3.84 10.58
N VAL A 149 -5.22 2.95 11.57
CA VAL A 149 -6.42 2.51 12.30
C VAL A 149 -7.07 3.68 13.06
N TYR A 150 -6.30 4.61 13.62
CA TYR A 150 -6.87 5.83 14.21
C TYR A 150 -7.50 6.75 13.17
N GLY A 151 -6.91 6.85 11.98
CA GLY A 151 -7.47 7.59 10.84
C GLY A 151 -8.82 7.02 10.40
N ASP A 152 -8.92 5.70 10.28
CA ASP A 152 -10.16 5.01 9.89
C ASP A 152 -11.27 5.16 10.94
N LYS A 153 -10.90 5.32 12.22
CA LYS A 153 -11.82 5.69 13.31
C LYS A 153 -12.22 7.17 13.32
N GLY A 154 -11.70 7.98 12.40
CA GLY A 154 -11.92 9.44 12.36
C GLY A 154 -11.14 10.22 13.42
N LEU A 155 -10.17 9.60 14.09
CA LEU A 155 -9.34 10.21 15.13
C LEU A 155 -8.05 10.78 14.54
N TYR A 156 -8.20 11.72 13.60
CA TYR A 156 -7.11 12.19 12.74
C TYR A 156 -5.95 12.88 13.48
N ASP A 157 -6.21 13.60 14.58
CA ASP A 157 -5.13 14.21 15.37
C ASP A 157 -4.22 13.13 15.98
N LYS A 158 -4.83 12.05 16.49
CA LYS A 158 -4.09 10.91 17.03
C LYS A 158 -3.35 10.15 15.93
N ALA A 159 -3.96 10.01 14.76
CA ALA A 159 -3.30 9.44 13.59
C ALA A 159 -2.03 10.23 13.22
N LEU A 160 -2.12 11.56 13.17
CA LEU A 160 -1.00 12.46 12.88
C LEU A 160 0.13 12.32 13.91
N GLU A 161 -0.18 12.21 15.21
CA GLU A 161 0.85 11.97 16.24
C GLU A 161 1.64 10.67 15.99
N TYR A 162 0.98 9.61 15.52
CA TYR A 162 1.64 8.35 15.20
C TYR A 162 2.43 8.43 13.89
N TYR A 163 1.89 9.09 12.87
CA TYR A 163 2.62 9.34 11.62
C TYR A 163 3.88 10.17 11.85
N GLU A 164 3.85 11.18 12.72
CA GLU A 164 5.04 11.96 13.08
C GLU A 164 6.13 11.11 13.73
N LYS A 165 5.76 10.15 14.58
CA LYS A 165 6.71 9.22 15.19
C LYS A 165 7.32 8.27 14.17
N ALA A 166 6.52 7.72 13.26
CA ALA A 166 7.02 6.89 12.17
C ALA A 166 7.94 7.68 11.22
N LEU A 167 7.53 8.90 10.83
CA LEU A 167 8.30 9.78 9.98
C LEU A 167 9.69 10.04 10.56
N LYS A 168 9.76 10.33 11.87
CA LYS A 168 11.03 10.60 12.54
C LYS A 168 11.99 9.41 12.42
N ILE A 169 11.51 8.20 12.67
CA ILE A 169 12.34 6.99 12.57
C ILE A 169 12.79 6.79 11.12
N ASN A 170 11.87 6.83 10.15
CA ASN A 170 12.18 6.60 8.73
C ASN A 170 13.19 7.62 8.17
N LEU A 171 13.11 8.89 8.61
CA LEU A 171 14.09 9.91 8.23
C LEU A 171 15.49 9.64 8.80
N GLU A 172 15.57 9.10 10.02
CA GLU A 172 16.84 8.78 10.69
C GLU A 172 17.46 7.47 10.16
N THR A 173 16.65 6.51 9.70
CA THR A 173 17.11 5.21 9.19
C THR A 173 17.42 5.22 7.70
N ASP A 174 16.46 5.69 6.89
CA ASP A 174 16.45 5.47 5.45
C ASP A 174 16.68 6.78 4.65
N GLY A 175 16.59 7.92 5.34
CA GLY A 175 16.82 9.24 4.78
C GLY A 175 15.60 9.86 4.09
N GLU A 176 15.76 11.10 3.62
CA GLU A 176 14.65 11.91 3.07
C GLU A 176 14.04 11.37 1.77
N GLU A 177 14.80 10.58 1.00
CA GLU A 177 14.40 10.04 -0.29
C GLU A 177 14.08 8.54 -0.21
N HIS A 178 13.37 8.11 0.84
CA HIS A 178 12.90 6.72 0.97
C HIS A 178 11.39 6.58 0.69
N ALA A 179 10.98 5.45 0.12
CA ALA A 179 9.57 5.17 -0.20
C ALA A 179 8.67 5.21 1.06
N ASP A 180 9.18 4.76 2.20
CA ASP A 180 8.42 4.77 3.46
C ASP A 180 8.19 6.19 4.00
N VAL A 181 9.13 7.12 3.77
CA VAL A 181 8.93 8.55 4.07
C VAL A 181 7.81 9.12 3.20
N ALA A 182 7.79 8.76 1.91
CA ALA A 182 6.72 9.15 1.01
C ALA A 182 5.37 8.57 1.44
N HIS A 183 5.34 7.33 1.93
CA HIS A 183 4.13 6.68 2.42
C HIS A 183 3.58 7.38 3.68
N VAL A 184 4.45 7.81 4.60
CA VAL A 184 4.02 8.60 5.76
C VAL A 184 3.42 9.94 5.32
N TYR A 185 4.08 10.67 4.41
CA TYR A 185 3.54 11.93 3.90
C TYR A 185 2.20 11.77 3.16
N HIS A 186 2.01 10.67 2.43
CA HIS A 186 0.72 10.36 1.80
C HIS A 186 -0.40 10.26 2.86
N ASN A 187 -0.18 9.49 3.92
CA ASN A 187 -1.17 9.27 4.97
C ASN A 187 -1.42 10.53 5.83
N MET A 188 -0.39 11.33 6.10
CA MET A 188 -0.56 12.66 6.71
C MET A 188 -1.42 13.57 5.82
N GLY A 189 -1.19 13.56 4.51
CA GLY A 189 -2.01 14.28 3.53
C GLY A 189 -3.49 13.87 3.60
N GLY A 190 -3.75 12.56 3.71
CA GLY A 190 -5.09 12.00 3.92
C GLY A 190 -5.74 12.53 5.19
N ALA A 191 -5.05 12.43 6.32
CA ALA A 191 -5.57 12.90 7.60
C ALA A 191 -5.90 14.40 7.60
N TYR A 192 -5.05 15.25 7.00
CA TYR A 192 -5.34 16.68 6.87
C TYR A 192 -6.52 16.96 5.92
N ALA A 193 -6.68 16.18 4.84
CA ALA A 193 -7.80 16.33 3.92
C ALA A 193 -9.14 16.04 4.63
N GLU A 194 -9.18 14.97 5.43
CA GLU A 194 -10.34 14.60 6.24
C GLU A 194 -10.66 15.65 7.33
N LYS A 195 -9.63 16.26 7.91
CA LYS A 195 -9.77 17.43 8.80
C LYS A 195 -10.21 18.71 8.08
N LYS A 196 -10.37 18.69 6.75
CA LYS A 196 -10.69 19.84 5.89
C LYS A 196 -9.60 20.92 5.87
N GLU A 197 -8.38 20.56 6.26
CA GLU A 197 -7.19 21.40 6.18
C GLU A 197 -6.50 21.17 4.83
N TYR A 198 -7.22 21.51 3.75
CA TYR A 198 -6.87 21.06 2.41
C TYR A 198 -5.53 21.61 1.89
N GLU A 199 -5.12 22.81 2.30
CA GLU A 199 -3.81 23.37 1.97
C GLU A 199 -2.67 22.54 2.57
N MET A 200 -2.80 22.12 3.83
CA MET A 200 -1.82 21.24 4.49
C MET A 200 -1.80 19.87 3.82
N ALA A 201 -2.97 19.31 3.51
CA ALA A 201 -3.08 18.05 2.80
C ALA A 201 -2.30 18.05 1.47
N LEU A 202 -2.50 19.09 0.66
CA LEU A 202 -1.81 19.23 -0.62
C LEU A 202 -0.30 19.40 -0.46
N GLN A 203 0.17 20.15 0.55
CA GLN A 203 1.61 20.25 0.82
C GLN A 203 2.24 18.89 1.14
N TYR A 204 1.56 18.05 1.92
CA TYR A 204 2.04 16.70 2.24
C TYR A 204 1.98 15.76 1.04
N TYR A 205 0.93 15.84 0.21
CA TYR A 205 0.89 15.09 -1.04
C TYR A 205 1.98 15.52 -2.04
N GLU A 206 2.30 16.81 -2.11
CA GLU A 206 3.42 17.31 -2.93
C GLU A 206 4.77 16.78 -2.45
N LYS A 207 5.01 16.74 -1.12
CA LYS A 207 6.21 16.09 -0.55
C LYS A 207 6.28 14.61 -0.89
N CYS A 208 5.15 13.90 -0.78
CA CYS A 208 5.03 12.50 -1.17
C CYS A 208 5.40 12.29 -2.66
N LEU A 209 4.83 13.08 -3.57
CA LEU A 209 5.10 12.98 -5.01
C LEU A 209 6.56 13.27 -5.33
N CYS A 210 7.17 14.28 -4.72
CA CYS A 210 8.57 14.63 -4.93
C CYS A 210 9.51 13.44 -4.67
N ILE A 211 9.19 12.62 -3.65
CA ILE A 211 9.95 11.40 -3.36
C ILE A 211 9.56 10.28 -4.33
N ARG A 212 8.26 10.00 -4.50
CA ARG A 212 7.76 8.92 -5.36
C ARG A 212 8.26 9.04 -6.81
N GLU A 213 8.29 10.25 -7.37
CA GLU A 213 8.80 10.51 -8.72
C GLU A 213 10.31 10.28 -8.88
N LYS A 214 11.08 10.30 -7.78
CA LYS A 214 12.52 10.01 -7.79
C LYS A 214 12.83 8.53 -7.58
N VAL A 215 12.05 7.85 -6.73
CA VAL A 215 12.40 6.51 -6.22
C VAL A 215 11.57 5.39 -6.82
N LEU A 216 10.38 5.70 -7.37
CA LEU A 216 9.48 4.73 -7.97
C LEU A 216 9.49 4.85 -9.50
N PRO A 217 9.18 3.77 -10.23
CA PRO A 217 8.92 3.83 -11.65
C PRO A 217 7.85 4.85 -12.00
N LYS A 218 7.95 5.40 -13.22
CA LYS A 218 7.08 6.45 -13.72
C LYS A 218 5.59 6.12 -13.60
N HIS A 219 5.23 4.85 -13.80
CA HIS A 219 3.83 4.39 -13.75
C HIS A 219 3.48 3.62 -12.46
N HIS A 220 4.19 3.86 -11.37
CA HIS A 220 3.90 3.18 -10.11
C HIS A 220 2.53 3.60 -9.53
N PRO A 221 1.68 2.66 -9.04
CA PRO A 221 0.33 2.96 -8.57
C PRO A 221 0.28 3.92 -7.39
N ASP A 222 1.25 3.83 -6.49
CA ASP A 222 1.39 4.79 -5.40
C ASP A 222 1.42 6.24 -5.87
N THR A 223 2.11 6.53 -6.98
CA THR A 223 2.13 7.87 -7.58
C THR A 223 0.74 8.26 -8.07
N ALA A 224 0.00 7.32 -8.67
CA ALA A 224 -1.38 7.52 -9.09
C ALA A 224 -2.34 7.75 -7.91
N SER A 225 -2.21 6.97 -6.83
CA SER A 225 -3.02 7.10 -5.62
C SER A 225 -2.84 8.47 -4.98
N THR A 226 -1.61 8.99 -4.91
CA THR A 226 -1.38 10.37 -4.44
C THR A 226 -2.06 11.40 -5.35
N HIS A 227 -1.92 11.28 -6.67
CA HIS A 227 -2.61 12.17 -7.61
C HIS A 227 -4.14 12.10 -7.50
N ASN A 228 -4.70 10.91 -7.28
CA ASN A 228 -6.13 10.74 -7.09
C ASN A 228 -6.60 11.46 -5.81
N ASN A 229 -5.89 11.27 -4.70
CA ASN A 229 -6.22 11.90 -3.43
C ASN A 229 -6.07 13.43 -3.48
N MET A 230 -5.04 13.95 -4.14
CA MET A 230 -4.95 15.38 -4.46
C MET A 230 -6.17 15.84 -5.28
N GLY A 231 -6.60 15.07 -6.27
CA GLY A 231 -7.77 15.36 -7.08
C GLY A 231 -9.07 15.43 -6.26
N ILE A 232 -9.23 14.55 -5.28
CA ILE A 232 -10.33 14.58 -4.30
C ILE A 232 -10.22 15.84 -3.44
N THR A 233 -9.05 16.14 -2.89
CA THR A 233 -8.80 17.33 -2.07
C THR A 233 -9.09 18.64 -2.82
N TYR A 234 -8.65 18.77 -4.08
CA TYR A 234 -8.96 19.93 -4.92
C TYR A 234 -10.46 20.08 -5.17
N ASN A 235 -11.19 18.98 -5.39
CA ASN A 235 -12.64 19.02 -5.52
C ASN A 235 -13.32 19.53 -4.24
N HIS A 236 -12.85 19.12 -3.06
CA HIS A 236 -13.37 19.65 -1.80
C HIS A 236 -13.08 21.15 -1.59
N ARG A 237 -12.02 21.67 -2.24
CA ARG A 237 -11.73 23.11 -2.32
C ARG A 237 -12.50 23.84 -3.42
N ASN A 238 -13.35 23.16 -4.18
CA ASN A 238 -14.01 23.67 -5.39
C ASN A 238 -13.02 24.11 -6.52
N ASP A 239 -11.78 23.61 -6.50
CA ASP A 239 -10.83 23.78 -7.59
C ASP A 239 -10.96 22.63 -8.58
N HIS A 240 -12.01 22.69 -9.40
CA HIS A 240 -12.33 21.64 -10.36
C HIS A 240 -11.28 21.49 -11.46
N GLN A 241 -10.53 22.56 -11.78
CA GLN A 241 -9.49 22.51 -12.80
C GLN A 241 -8.29 21.69 -12.32
N SER A 242 -7.78 21.99 -11.13
CA SER A 242 -6.67 21.23 -10.53
C SER A 242 -7.09 19.80 -10.18
N ALA A 243 -8.36 19.60 -9.78
CA ALA A 243 -8.91 18.27 -9.55
C ALA A 243 -8.90 17.41 -10.81
N LEU A 244 -9.38 17.94 -11.94
CA LEU A 244 -9.40 17.23 -13.22
C LEU A 244 -7.97 16.92 -13.70
N ALA A 245 -7.04 17.87 -13.55
CA ALA A 245 -5.64 17.65 -13.90
C ALA A 245 -5.02 16.52 -13.08
N SER A 246 -5.23 16.52 -11.76
CA SER A 246 -4.68 15.50 -10.85
C SER A 246 -5.29 14.12 -11.12
N LYS A 247 -6.62 14.03 -11.29
CA LYS A 247 -7.29 12.79 -11.70
C LYS A 247 -6.83 12.29 -13.07
N GLY A 248 -6.57 13.20 -14.00
CA GLY A 248 -6.01 12.87 -15.32
C GLY A 248 -4.63 12.22 -15.22
N LYS A 249 -3.75 12.73 -14.34
CA LYS A 249 -2.44 12.10 -14.07
C LYS A 249 -2.58 10.72 -13.44
N ALA A 250 -3.43 10.58 -12.42
CA ALA A 250 -3.71 9.28 -11.80
C ALA A 250 -4.23 8.26 -12.82
N HIS A 251 -5.21 8.66 -13.64
CA HIS A 251 -5.77 7.81 -14.68
C HIS A 251 -4.75 7.44 -15.76
N ALA A 252 -3.86 8.36 -16.16
CA ALA A 252 -2.81 8.06 -17.12
C ALA A 252 -1.85 6.98 -16.59
N ILE A 253 -1.49 7.06 -15.31
CA ILE A 253 -0.64 6.06 -14.65
C ILE A 253 -1.39 4.73 -14.54
N TRP A 254 -2.60 4.71 -13.96
CA TRP A 254 -3.37 3.48 -13.81
C TRP A 254 -3.69 2.81 -15.14
N ARG A 255 -3.92 3.59 -16.21
CA ARG A 255 -4.11 3.03 -17.54
C ARG A 255 -2.90 2.23 -17.98
N VAL A 256 -1.68 2.75 -17.77
CA VAL A 256 -0.43 2.07 -18.09
C VAL A 256 -0.17 0.91 -17.12
N PHE A 257 -0.50 1.09 -15.85
CA PHE A 257 -0.23 0.11 -14.81
C PHE A 257 -1.16 -1.11 -14.83
N MET A 258 -2.47 -0.91 -15.08
CA MET A 258 -3.41 -2.00 -15.35
C MET A 258 -3.05 -2.76 -16.64
N TYR A 259 -2.13 -2.24 -17.46
CA TYR A 259 -1.51 -3.03 -18.53
C TYR A 259 -0.43 -3.99 -18.03
N CYS A 260 0.07 -3.86 -16.79
CA CYS A 260 1.21 -4.61 -16.26
C CYS A 260 0.84 -5.83 -15.40
N VAL A 261 -0.34 -5.88 -14.78
CA VAL A 261 -0.58 -6.74 -13.60
C VAL A 261 -1.66 -7.79 -13.82
N ILE A 262 -1.52 -8.60 -14.86
CA ILE A 262 -2.01 -9.98 -14.77
C ILE A 262 -0.90 -10.89 -15.28
N VAL A 263 -0.35 -11.70 -14.37
CA VAL A 263 0.59 -12.82 -14.55
C VAL A 263 0.33 -13.71 -13.32
N TRP A 264 0.04 -15.01 -13.34
CA TRP A 264 -0.34 -16.02 -14.35
C TRP A 264 -1.05 -17.17 -13.59
N ARG A 265 -1.40 -18.26 -14.29
CA ARG A 265 -1.92 -19.54 -13.74
C ARG A 265 -0.90 -20.32 -12.90
#